data_AF-A0A9X7NJI1-F1
#
_entry.id   AF-A0A9X7NJI1-F1
#
_cell.length_a   1.000
_cell.length_b   1.000
_cell.length_c   1.000
_cell.angle_alpha   90.00
_cell.angle_beta   90.00
_cell.angle_gamma   90.00
#
_symmetry.space_group_name_H-M   'P 1'
#
loop_
_entity.id
_entity.type
_entity.pdbx_description
1 polymer ?
#
loop_
_entity_poly.entity_id
_entity_poly.type
_entity_poly.pdbx_seq_one_letter_code
_entity_poly.pdbx_strand_id
1 'polypeptide(L)'
;MSKSTCTVTINGKAIKANVGDTLIDAGLGGRLVIPHDCCSGQCETCRVRVLSGQIDDMGTREKDTVLGCLSVLEGDAEIAYDPVPLVKTTKGTVESIRPIKDGYLEVRVKTVRPVPWLPGQYLRATFAGYPPRDYSPTTPLNLDAEENVLVFHIKVYPDSIVSSKLGTEIAKGHAVKLRGPFGNAFLRRQQNPILLTSTGTGFAPIWSIAVAASLGQTGREIRIIAGSRTRDGIYMRDAVRWLQGRGIPITLTAGDGDDETVRKARPHELVGQLTPDHVVYSAGAPSHVDAMREIALGAGATFYADPFFVAEEESGLLALAGNLIRKASAPFTSASAG
;
A
#
# COMPACT_ATOMS: atom_id res chain seq x y z
N MET A 1 -22.20 -26.76 -19.31
CA MET A 1 -22.48 -27.28 -17.96
C MET A 1 -22.74 -26.07 -17.06
N SER A 2 -23.89 -26.01 -16.38
CA SER A 2 -24.19 -24.92 -15.44
C SER A 2 -23.19 -25.02 -14.28
N LYS A 3 -22.41 -23.95 -14.03
CA LYS A 3 -21.57 -23.89 -12.84
C LYS A 3 -22.49 -24.03 -11.61
N SER A 4 -22.10 -24.85 -10.64
CA SER A 4 -22.77 -24.90 -9.35
C SER A 4 -22.80 -23.51 -8.73
N THR A 5 -23.95 -23.09 -8.21
CA THR A 5 -24.11 -21.77 -7.59
C THR A 5 -23.94 -21.85 -6.09
N CYS A 6 -23.43 -20.78 -5.49
CA CYS A 6 -23.32 -20.62 -4.04
C CYS A 6 -23.80 -19.22 -3.60
N THR A 7 -23.92 -19.04 -2.30
CA THR A 7 -24.28 -17.77 -1.64
C THR A 7 -23.05 -17.19 -0.97
N VAL A 8 -22.71 -15.96 -1.32
CA VAL A 8 -21.61 -15.23 -0.66
C VAL A 8 -22.16 -14.01 0.04
N THR A 9 -21.84 -13.86 1.32
CA THR A 9 -22.17 -12.69 2.12
C THR A 9 -20.95 -11.78 2.21
N ILE A 10 -21.04 -10.58 1.64
CA ILE A 10 -19.96 -9.59 1.61
C ILE A 10 -20.39 -8.38 2.44
N ASN A 11 -19.71 -8.11 3.56
CA ASN A 11 -20.07 -7.02 4.49
C ASN A 11 -21.57 -7.05 4.85
N GLY A 12 -22.11 -8.25 5.14
CA GLY A 12 -23.51 -8.47 5.51
C GLY A 12 -24.51 -8.49 4.35
N LYS A 13 -24.07 -8.34 3.09
CA LYS A 13 -24.94 -8.42 1.91
C LYS A 13 -24.75 -9.75 1.18
N ALA A 14 -25.81 -10.56 1.16
CA ALA A 14 -25.81 -11.83 0.44
C ALA A 14 -26.02 -11.62 -1.07
N ILE A 15 -25.19 -12.29 -1.86
CA ILE A 15 -25.27 -12.35 -3.33
C ILE A 15 -25.16 -13.79 -3.82
N LYS A 16 -25.64 -14.05 -5.03
CA LYS A 16 -25.41 -15.32 -5.72
C LYS A 16 -24.14 -15.23 -6.55
N ALA A 17 -23.32 -16.27 -6.47
CA ALA A 17 -22.07 -16.43 -7.21
C ALA A 17 -21.95 -17.86 -7.74
N ASN A 18 -20.94 -18.12 -8.56
CA ASN A 18 -20.63 -19.49 -8.98
C ASN A 18 -19.44 -20.03 -8.19
N VAL A 19 -19.50 -21.32 -7.89
CA VAL A 19 -18.31 -22.07 -7.48
C VAL A 19 -17.25 -21.95 -8.58
N GLY A 20 -16.01 -21.69 -8.18
CA GLY A 20 -14.90 -21.41 -9.09
C GLY A 20 -14.71 -19.94 -9.45
N ASP A 21 -15.60 -19.03 -9.03
CA ASP A 21 -15.37 -17.60 -9.20
C ASP A 21 -14.38 -17.09 -8.13
N THR A 22 -13.52 -16.13 -8.50
CA THR A 22 -12.72 -15.41 -7.50
C THR A 22 -13.64 -14.58 -6.61
N LEU A 23 -13.21 -14.24 -5.40
CA LEU A 23 -14.00 -13.38 -4.52
C LEU A 23 -14.32 -12.01 -5.19
N ILE A 24 -13.38 -11.47 -5.97
CA ILE A 24 -13.61 -10.24 -6.75
C ILE A 24 -14.69 -10.45 -7.82
N ASP A 25 -14.59 -11.51 -8.62
CA ASP A 25 -15.54 -11.77 -9.71
C ASP A 25 -16.95 -12.00 -9.18
N ALA A 26 -17.06 -12.76 -8.07
CA ALA A 26 -18.30 -12.97 -7.35
C ALA A 26 -18.90 -11.64 -6.89
N GLY A 27 -18.11 -10.80 -6.22
CA GLY A 27 -18.54 -9.46 -5.78
C GLY A 27 -19.03 -8.60 -6.94
N LEU A 28 -18.24 -8.49 -8.01
CA LEU A 28 -18.58 -7.70 -9.20
C LEU A 28 -19.87 -8.20 -9.87
N GLY A 29 -20.06 -9.51 -9.99
CA GLY A 29 -21.29 -10.11 -10.49
C GLY A 29 -22.51 -9.74 -9.65
N GLY A 30 -22.34 -9.65 -8.33
CA GLY A 30 -23.34 -9.18 -7.37
C GLY A 30 -23.43 -7.66 -7.21
N ARG A 31 -22.71 -6.87 -8.01
CA ARG A 31 -22.60 -5.40 -7.91
C ARG A 31 -22.05 -4.90 -6.55
N LEU A 32 -21.26 -5.72 -5.87
CA LEU A 32 -20.54 -5.39 -4.65
C LEU A 32 -19.04 -5.30 -4.96
N VAL A 33 -18.49 -4.08 -4.86
CA VAL A 33 -17.08 -3.85 -5.16
C VAL A 33 -16.23 -4.21 -3.94
N ILE A 34 -15.50 -5.32 -4.02
CA ILE A 34 -14.35 -5.56 -3.13
C ILE A 34 -13.22 -4.64 -3.58
N PRO A 35 -12.51 -3.93 -2.68
CA PRO A 35 -11.38 -3.09 -3.07
C PRO A 35 -10.32 -3.91 -3.82
N HIS A 36 -9.81 -3.44 -4.96
CA HIS A 36 -8.77 -4.14 -5.72
C HIS A 36 -8.00 -3.21 -6.67
N ASP A 37 -6.81 -3.65 -7.12
CA ASP A 37 -6.01 -2.93 -8.11
C ASP A 37 -5.24 -3.86 -9.07
N CYS A 38 -4.19 -4.57 -8.62
CA CYS A 38 -3.30 -5.32 -9.51
C CYS A 38 -3.87 -6.64 -10.06
N CYS A 39 -4.79 -7.27 -9.33
CA CYS A 39 -5.32 -8.62 -9.59
C CYS A 39 -4.25 -9.70 -9.86
N SER A 40 -3.07 -9.57 -9.24
CA SER A 40 -1.93 -10.50 -9.38
C SER A 40 -1.39 -10.99 -8.04
N GLY A 41 -2.06 -10.67 -6.93
CA GLY A 41 -1.64 -11.02 -5.57
C GLY A 41 -0.57 -10.10 -4.95
N GLN A 42 -0.09 -9.07 -5.66
CA GLN A 42 1.06 -8.27 -5.21
C GLN A 42 0.69 -7.04 -4.36
N CYS A 43 -0.37 -6.31 -4.72
CA CYS A 43 -0.70 -5.01 -4.08
C CYS A 43 -1.49 -5.13 -2.77
N GLU A 44 -2.03 -6.32 -2.48
CA GLU A 44 -2.91 -6.62 -1.32
C GLU A 44 -4.17 -5.77 -1.13
N THR A 45 -4.51 -4.86 -2.05
CA THR A 45 -5.72 -4.03 -1.95
C THR A 45 -7.00 -4.88 -1.77
N CYS A 46 -7.02 -6.11 -2.30
CA CYS A 46 -8.13 -7.06 -2.20
C CYS A 46 -8.10 -7.99 -0.98
N ARG A 47 -7.27 -7.70 0.01
CA ARG A 47 -7.23 -8.49 1.24
C ARG A 47 -8.55 -8.32 1.99
N VAL A 48 -9.23 -9.44 2.21
CA VAL A 48 -10.52 -9.52 2.92
C VAL A 48 -10.42 -10.54 4.04
N ARG A 49 -11.21 -10.36 5.09
CA ARG A 49 -11.35 -11.31 6.19
C ARG A 49 -12.42 -12.36 5.86
N VAL A 50 -12.12 -13.62 6.09
CA VAL A 50 -13.05 -14.74 6.00
C VAL A 50 -13.70 -14.92 7.37
N LEU A 51 -15.03 -14.76 7.43
CA LEU A 51 -15.81 -14.96 8.66
C LEU A 51 -16.28 -16.41 8.77
N SER A 52 -16.69 -17.01 7.65
CA SER A 52 -17.10 -18.42 7.58
C SER A 52 -17.11 -18.94 6.14
N GLY A 53 -17.24 -20.26 5.99
CA GLY A 53 -17.52 -20.93 4.72
C GLY A 53 -16.31 -21.50 3.97
N GLN A 54 -16.53 -21.83 2.69
CA GLN A 54 -15.63 -22.64 1.86
C GLN A 54 -14.94 -21.80 0.78
N ILE A 55 -13.66 -21.50 1.01
CA ILE A 55 -12.81 -20.70 0.13
C ILE A 55 -11.46 -21.41 -0.01
N ASP A 56 -11.04 -21.70 -1.24
CA ASP A 56 -9.65 -22.00 -1.55
C ASP A 56 -8.88 -20.67 -1.57
N ASP A 57 -7.99 -20.49 -0.59
CA ASP A 57 -7.23 -19.26 -0.44
C ASP A 57 -6.04 -19.15 -1.40
N MET A 58 -5.73 -20.20 -2.17
CA MET A 58 -4.62 -20.25 -3.11
C MET A 58 -3.26 -19.92 -2.48
N GLY A 59 -3.08 -20.25 -1.19
CA GLY A 59 -1.85 -19.99 -0.43
C GLY A 59 -1.69 -18.54 0.03
N THR A 60 -2.75 -17.73 -0.03
CA THR A 60 -2.68 -16.28 0.30
C THR A 60 -3.09 -15.94 1.74
N ARG A 61 -3.40 -16.97 2.53
CA ARG A 61 -3.96 -16.81 3.86
C ARG A 61 -2.96 -16.23 4.86
N GLU A 62 -3.42 -15.20 5.54
CA GLU A 62 -2.75 -14.60 6.70
C GLU A 62 -3.76 -14.46 7.82
N LYS A 63 -3.62 -15.29 8.87
CA LYS A 63 -4.63 -15.47 9.91
C LYS A 63 -6.01 -15.79 9.29
N ASP A 64 -6.97 -14.90 9.52
CA ASP A 64 -8.34 -14.97 9.03
C ASP A 64 -8.53 -14.21 7.71
N THR A 65 -7.48 -13.70 7.08
CA THR A 65 -7.57 -12.94 5.82
C THR A 65 -7.03 -13.69 4.62
N VAL A 66 -7.55 -13.37 3.43
CA VAL A 66 -7.15 -13.94 2.13
C VAL A 66 -7.14 -12.86 1.06
N LEU A 67 -6.49 -13.11 -0.10
CA LEU A 67 -6.47 -12.17 -1.22
C LEU A 67 -7.59 -12.46 -2.21
N GLY A 68 -8.62 -11.61 -2.25
CA GLY A 68 -9.81 -11.86 -3.06
C GLY A 68 -9.62 -11.92 -4.59
N CYS A 69 -8.48 -11.45 -5.11
CA CYS A 69 -8.14 -11.61 -6.52
C CYS A 69 -7.61 -13.00 -6.89
N LEU A 70 -7.17 -13.78 -5.90
CA LEU A 70 -6.65 -15.13 -6.11
C LEU A 70 -7.57 -16.17 -5.49
N SER A 71 -8.15 -15.90 -4.32
CA SER A 71 -9.00 -16.86 -3.61
C SER A 71 -10.30 -17.16 -4.35
N VAL A 72 -10.68 -18.43 -4.37
CA VAL A 72 -11.77 -19.00 -5.16
C VAL A 72 -12.85 -19.57 -4.26
N LEU A 73 -14.11 -19.38 -4.65
CA LEU A 73 -15.26 -19.95 -3.94
C LEU A 73 -15.41 -21.45 -4.23
N GLU A 74 -15.47 -22.25 -3.18
CA GLU A 74 -15.81 -23.69 -3.26
C GLU A 74 -17.24 -23.99 -2.83
N GLY A 75 -17.86 -23.04 -2.11
CA GLY A 75 -19.23 -23.15 -1.61
C GLY A 75 -19.72 -21.84 -1.03
N ASP A 76 -20.68 -21.93 -0.11
CA ASP A 76 -21.19 -20.75 0.60
C ASP A 76 -20.09 -20.15 1.48
N ALA A 77 -20.01 -18.82 1.50
CA ALA A 77 -18.97 -18.10 2.23
C ALA A 77 -19.41 -16.75 2.77
N GLU A 78 -18.79 -16.31 3.84
CA GLU A 78 -18.97 -14.98 4.39
C GLU A 78 -17.63 -14.29 4.55
N ILE A 79 -17.51 -13.10 3.94
CA ILE A 79 -16.31 -12.27 3.97
C ILE A 79 -16.64 -10.85 4.40
N ALA A 80 -15.66 -10.21 5.01
CA ALA A 80 -15.74 -8.81 5.42
C ALA A 80 -14.45 -8.06 5.10
N TYR A 81 -14.58 -6.76 4.85
CA TYR A 81 -13.46 -5.84 4.74
C TYR A 81 -13.83 -4.49 5.30
N ASP A 82 -12.81 -3.77 5.79
CA ASP A 82 -12.95 -2.44 6.36
C ASP A 82 -13.51 -1.45 5.32
N PRO A 83 -14.40 -0.52 5.72
CA PRO A 83 -14.90 0.50 4.81
C PRO A 83 -13.76 1.42 4.33
N VAL A 84 -13.62 1.53 3.01
CA VAL A 84 -12.62 2.38 2.35
C VAL A 84 -13.28 3.34 1.37
N PRO A 85 -12.65 4.50 1.07
CA PRO A 85 -13.15 5.38 0.03
C PRO A 85 -13.24 4.68 -1.32
N LEU A 86 -14.29 4.99 -2.09
CA LEU A 86 -14.45 4.44 -3.43
C LEU A 86 -13.35 4.94 -4.37
N VAL A 87 -12.83 4.03 -5.19
CA VAL A 87 -11.88 4.38 -6.26
C VAL A 87 -12.53 5.35 -7.23
N LYS A 88 -11.92 6.52 -7.40
CA LYS A 88 -12.34 7.55 -8.34
C LYS A 88 -11.16 8.00 -9.20
N THR A 89 -11.48 8.55 -10.37
CA THR A 89 -10.51 9.24 -11.21
C THR A 89 -10.76 10.74 -11.12
N THR A 90 -9.71 11.51 -10.86
CA THR A 90 -9.75 12.97 -10.88
C THR A 90 -8.63 13.53 -11.74
N LYS A 91 -8.85 14.72 -12.28
CA LYS A 91 -7.82 15.51 -12.94
C LYS A 91 -7.21 16.48 -11.93
N GLY A 92 -5.96 16.84 -12.15
CA GLY A 92 -5.24 17.83 -11.38
C GLY A 92 -4.06 18.39 -12.15
N THR A 93 -3.31 19.24 -11.48
CA THR A 93 -2.09 19.85 -11.99
C THR A 93 -1.03 19.85 -10.91
N VAL A 94 0.23 19.69 -11.30
CA VAL A 94 1.35 19.90 -10.38
C VAL A 94 1.30 21.34 -9.87
N GLU A 95 1.12 21.50 -8.57
CA GLU A 95 1.09 22.81 -7.91
C GLU A 95 2.49 23.30 -7.59
N SER A 96 3.32 22.40 -7.04
CA SER A 96 4.73 22.67 -6.79
C SER A 96 5.55 21.39 -6.72
N ILE A 97 6.83 21.50 -7.05
CA ILE A 97 7.85 20.50 -6.82
C ILE A 97 8.96 21.18 -6.03
N ARG A 98 9.32 20.63 -4.86
CA ARG A 98 10.36 21.19 -3.99
C ARG A 98 11.32 20.10 -3.54
N PRO A 99 12.63 20.36 -3.49
CA PRO A 99 13.56 19.44 -2.86
C PRO A 99 13.30 19.39 -1.35
N ILE A 100 13.16 18.18 -0.82
CA ILE A 100 13.20 17.91 0.64
C ILE A 100 14.67 17.72 1.05
N LYS A 101 15.39 16.95 0.23
CA LYS A 101 16.82 16.68 0.28
C LYS A 101 17.26 16.25 -1.14
N ASP A 102 18.56 16.23 -1.41
CA ASP A 102 19.11 15.73 -2.68
C ASP A 102 18.54 14.36 -3.05
N GLY A 103 17.91 14.29 -4.22
CA GLY A 103 17.26 13.08 -4.73
C GLY A 103 15.86 12.78 -4.15
N TYR A 104 15.31 13.64 -3.28
CA TYR A 104 13.98 13.48 -2.69
C TYR A 104 13.15 14.74 -2.90
N LEU A 105 12.03 14.60 -3.60
CA LEU A 105 11.14 15.71 -3.96
C LEU A 105 9.81 15.61 -3.23
N GLU A 106 9.33 16.74 -2.70
CA GLU A 106 7.93 16.95 -2.38
C GLU A 106 7.22 17.38 -3.68
N VAL A 107 6.21 16.62 -4.09
CA VAL A 107 5.36 16.94 -5.24
C VAL A 107 3.95 17.17 -4.73
N ARG A 108 3.48 18.42 -4.83
CA ARG A 108 2.11 18.80 -4.49
C ARG A 108 1.27 18.80 -5.77
N VAL A 109 0.16 18.08 -5.77
CA VAL A 109 -0.79 17.99 -6.89
C VAL A 109 -2.12 18.57 -6.45
N LYS A 110 -2.53 19.66 -7.10
CA LYS A 110 -3.85 20.26 -6.89
C LYS A 110 -4.89 19.55 -7.75
N THR A 111 -5.93 19.01 -7.14
CA THR A 111 -6.99 18.29 -7.82
C THR A 111 -8.20 19.19 -8.08
N VAL A 112 -8.97 18.88 -9.13
CA VAL A 112 -10.22 19.60 -9.44
C VAL A 112 -11.32 19.30 -8.42
N ARG A 113 -11.27 18.13 -7.80
CA ARG A 113 -12.17 17.68 -6.74
C ARG A 113 -11.36 16.98 -5.65
N PRO A 114 -11.82 17.02 -4.38
CA PRO A 114 -11.15 16.29 -3.31
C PRO A 114 -11.10 14.79 -3.62
N VAL A 115 -10.00 14.14 -3.25
CA VAL A 115 -9.89 12.68 -3.32
C VAL A 115 -9.80 12.17 -1.89
N PRO A 116 -10.88 11.61 -1.31
CA PRO A 116 -10.80 11.03 0.01
C PRO A 116 -9.85 9.84 0.00
N TRP A 117 -8.95 9.78 0.97
CA TRP A 117 -7.99 8.70 1.18
C TRP A 117 -7.77 8.50 2.68
N LEU A 118 -7.34 7.31 3.06
CA LEU A 118 -6.97 6.98 4.43
C LEU A 118 -5.44 6.96 4.58
N PRO A 119 -4.86 7.48 5.68
CA PRO A 119 -3.41 7.45 5.90
C PRO A 119 -2.83 6.05 5.74
N GLY A 120 -1.92 5.88 4.77
CA GLY A 120 -1.34 4.58 4.38
C GLY A 120 -1.86 3.99 3.06
N GLN A 121 -2.84 4.63 2.42
CA GLN A 121 -3.25 4.29 1.05
C GLN A 121 -2.33 4.90 -0.01
N TYR A 122 -2.49 4.48 -1.26
CA TYR A 122 -1.81 5.05 -2.41
C TYR A 122 -2.75 5.47 -3.53
N LEU A 123 -2.26 6.32 -4.45
CA LEU A 123 -2.93 6.66 -5.69
C LEU A 123 -2.02 6.40 -6.88
N ARG A 124 -2.64 6.02 -8.00
CA ARG A 124 -1.98 5.96 -9.30
C ARG A 124 -1.99 7.35 -9.93
N ALA A 125 -0.81 7.92 -10.12
CA ALA A 125 -0.61 9.18 -10.82
C ALA A 125 -0.14 8.95 -12.26
N THR A 126 -0.74 9.65 -13.20
CA THR A 126 -0.32 9.69 -14.61
C THR A 126 -0.08 11.14 -15.00
N PHE A 127 1.19 11.53 -15.11
CA PHE A 127 1.59 12.82 -15.68
C PHE A 127 1.39 12.75 -17.20
N ALA A 128 0.89 13.83 -17.81
CA ALA A 128 0.59 13.83 -19.24
C ALA A 128 1.84 13.52 -20.08
N GLY A 129 1.78 12.47 -20.91
CA GLY A 129 2.92 12.01 -21.70
C GLY A 129 3.83 10.98 -21.01
N TYR A 130 3.55 10.62 -19.75
CA TYR A 130 4.36 9.67 -18.97
C TYR A 130 3.54 8.46 -18.49
N PRO A 131 4.18 7.30 -18.28
CA PRO A 131 3.50 6.12 -17.77
C PRO A 131 3.00 6.33 -16.32
N PRO A 132 1.96 5.59 -15.90
CA PRO A 132 1.45 5.70 -14.54
C PRO A 132 2.48 5.23 -13.49
N ARG A 133 2.44 5.84 -12.32
CA ARG A 133 3.20 5.42 -11.12
C ARG A 133 2.31 5.51 -9.89
N ASP A 134 2.50 4.56 -8.99
CA ASP A 134 1.77 4.52 -7.72
C ASP A 134 2.58 5.29 -6.67
N TYR A 135 1.93 6.24 -5.99
CA TYR A 135 2.53 7.06 -4.95
C TYR A 135 1.58 7.14 -3.75
N SER A 136 2.12 6.95 -2.55
CA SER A 136 1.37 7.10 -1.31
C SER A 136 1.30 8.58 -0.93
N PRO A 137 0.11 9.19 -0.82
CA PRO A 137 -0.01 10.53 -0.27
C PRO A 137 0.49 10.57 1.17
N THR A 138 1.01 11.71 1.56
CA THR A 138 1.55 11.93 2.89
C THR A 138 1.05 13.23 3.49
N THR A 139 1.13 13.33 4.82
CA THR A 139 0.75 14.55 5.53
C THR A 139 1.85 15.60 5.34
N PRO A 140 1.53 16.85 4.94
CA PRO A 140 2.52 17.92 4.87
C PRO A 140 3.25 18.10 6.20
N LEU A 141 4.55 18.36 6.16
CA LEU A 141 5.39 18.43 7.35
C LEU A 141 4.95 19.55 8.32
N ASN A 142 4.51 20.68 7.78
CA ASN A 142 3.97 21.83 8.51
C ASN A 142 2.48 21.69 8.87
N LEU A 143 1.88 20.53 8.61
CA LEU A 143 0.48 20.22 8.92
C LEU A 143 -0.53 21.18 8.27
N ASP A 144 -0.17 21.79 7.14
CA ASP A 144 -1.00 22.72 6.37
C ASP A 144 -1.82 22.01 5.28
N ALA A 145 -2.45 20.89 5.63
CA ALA A 145 -3.19 20.09 4.67
C ALA A 145 -4.34 20.89 4.03
N GLU A 146 -4.31 21.03 2.70
CA GLU A 146 -5.40 21.59 1.91
C GLU A 146 -6.26 20.46 1.32
N GLU A 147 -7.58 20.60 1.38
CA GLU A 147 -8.53 19.56 0.98
C GLU A 147 -8.32 19.04 -0.47
N ASN A 148 -7.88 19.94 -1.36
CA ASN A 148 -7.68 19.65 -2.79
C ASN A 148 -6.20 19.51 -3.19
N VAL A 149 -5.28 19.39 -2.24
CA VAL A 149 -3.85 19.22 -2.53
C VAL A 149 -3.37 17.91 -1.94
N LEU A 150 -2.89 17.02 -2.81
CA LEU A 150 -2.22 15.80 -2.41
C LEU A 150 -0.71 16.02 -2.43
N VAL A 151 -0.04 15.59 -1.37
CA VAL A 151 1.41 15.71 -1.20
C VAL A 151 2.03 14.33 -1.34
N PHE A 152 3.05 14.20 -2.19
CA PHE A 152 3.79 12.97 -2.42
C PHE A 152 5.28 13.20 -2.19
N HIS A 153 5.96 12.23 -1.60
CA HIS A 153 7.42 12.23 -1.52
C HIS A 153 7.99 11.23 -2.51
N ILE A 154 8.72 11.74 -3.51
CA ILE A 154 9.22 10.94 -4.62
C ILE A 154 10.74 10.96 -4.60
N LYS A 155 11.34 9.77 -4.53
CA LYS A 155 12.77 9.61 -4.76
C LYS A 155 13.04 9.64 -6.25
N VAL A 156 14.03 10.44 -6.65
CA VAL A 156 14.50 10.54 -8.03
C VAL A 156 15.45 9.38 -8.31
N TYR A 157 15.13 8.62 -9.36
CA TYR A 157 16.02 7.63 -9.94
C TYR A 157 16.49 8.16 -11.30
N PRO A 158 17.80 8.28 -11.56
CA PRO A 158 18.33 8.90 -12.78
C PRO A 158 17.75 8.32 -14.07
N ASP A 159 17.61 7.00 -14.14
CA ASP A 159 17.15 6.31 -15.34
C ASP A 159 15.62 6.23 -15.47
N SER A 160 14.89 6.67 -14.44
CA SER A 160 13.43 6.55 -14.41
C SER A 160 12.74 7.44 -15.42
N ILE A 161 11.85 6.86 -16.23
CA ILE A 161 11.00 7.56 -17.21
C ILE A 161 10.20 8.72 -16.59
N VAL A 162 9.84 8.63 -15.30
CA VAL A 162 9.00 9.63 -14.62
C VAL A 162 9.81 10.46 -13.62
N SER A 163 10.46 9.82 -12.65
CA SER A 163 11.04 10.56 -11.53
C SER A 163 12.24 11.44 -11.92
N SER A 164 13.01 11.06 -12.95
CA SER A 164 14.09 11.89 -13.51
C SER A 164 13.60 13.17 -14.17
N LYS A 165 12.31 13.22 -14.54
CA LYS A 165 11.68 14.33 -15.26
C LYS A 165 10.98 15.33 -14.32
N LEU A 166 10.85 14.99 -13.05
CA LEU A 166 10.27 15.88 -12.03
C LEU A 166 11.19 17.08 -11.79
N GLY A 167 10.62 18.28 -11.89
CA GLY A 167 11.36 19.53 -11.77
C GLY A 167 12.00 20.01 -13.07
N THR A 168 11.95 19.21 -14.14
CA THR A 168 12.43 19.59 -15.48
C THR A 168 11.27 19.59 -16.48
N GLU A 169 10.96 18.46 -17.12
CA GLU A 169 9.86 18.33 -18.09
C GLU A 169 8.48 18.24 -17.38
N ILE A 170 8.45 17.59 -16.22
CA ILE A 170 7.29 17.58 -15.32
C ILE A 170 7.49 18.69 -14.29
N ALA A 171 6.82 19.82 -14.51
CA ALA A 171 6.96 21.02 -13.67
C ALA A 171 5.59 21.55 -13.22
N LYS A 172 5.60 22.69 -12.50
CA LYS A 172 4.37 23.39 -12.10
C LYS A 172 3.44 23.61 -13.30
N GLY A 173 2.15 23.33 -13.11
CA GLY A 173 1.11 23.40 -14.14
C GLY A 173 0.97 22.14 -14.99
N HIS A 174 1.91 21.19 -14.92
CA HIS A 174 1.84 19.94 -15.68
C HIS A 174 0.59 19.13 -15.30
N ALA A 175 -0.15 18.65 -16.30
CA ALA A 175 -1.41 17.96 -16.08
C ALA A 175 -1.20 16.55 -15.51
N VAL A 176 -1.98 16.21 -14.48
CA VAL A 176 -1.91 14.91 -13.79
C VAL A 176 -3.31 14.30 -13.72
N LYS A 177 -3.41 13.02 -14.03
CA LYS A 177 -4.59 12.20 -13.74
C LYS A 177 -4.29 11.33 -12.53
N LEU A 178 -5.13 11.40 -11.51
CA LEU A 178 -5.04 10.56 -10.32
C LEU A 178 -6.19 9.56 -10.30
N ARG A 179 -5.88 8.29 -10.00
CA ARG A 179 -6.87 7.23 -9.76
C ARG A 179 -6.59 6.60 -8.40
N GLY A 180 -7.63 6.40 -7.59
CA GLY A 180 -7.52 5.80 -6.27
C GLY A 180 -8.63 6.26 -5.32
N PRO A 181 -8.49 6.01 -4.02
CA PRO A 181 -7.33 5.40 -3.38
C PRO A 181 -7.28 3.87 -3.51
N PHE A 182 -6.10 3.30 -3.35
CA PHE A 182 -5.82 1.87 -3.29
C PHE A 182 -5.01 1.54 -2.03
N GLY A 183 -4.74 0.26 -1.81
CA GLY A 183 -3.91 -0.21 -0.70
C GLY A 183 -4.73 -0.60 0.52
N ASN A 184 -4.28 -1.69 1.16
CA ASN A 184 -4.86 -2.22 2.39
C ASN A 184 -4.08 -1.77 3.64
N ALA A 185 -2.98 -1.01 3.51
CA ALA A 185 -2.14 -0.63 4.64
C ALA A 185 -2.49 0.71 5.29
N PHE A 186 -3.77 0.96 5.52
CA PHE A 186 -4.24 2.21 6.12
C PHE A 186 -4.51 2.14 7.62
N LEU A 187 -4.45 3.28 8.31
CA LEU A 187 -4.72 3.37 9.75
C LEU A 187 -6.16 2.93 10.10
N ARG A 188 -6.30 1.86 10.90
CA ARG A 188 -7.58 1.46 11.52
C ARG A 188 -7.80 2.23 12.82
N ARG A 189 -9.08 2.51 13.14
CA ARG A 189 -9.49 3.10 14.43
C ARG A 189 -9.58 2.02 15.49
N GLN A 190 -8.54 1.92 16.32
CA GLN A 190 -8.43 0.96 17.43
C GLN A 190 -7.34 1.44 18.42
N GLN A 191 -7.22 0.80 19.58
CA GLN A 191 -6.26 1.17 20.63
C GLN A 191 -5.07 0.20 20.79
N ASN A 192 -5.07 -0.90 20.02
CA ASN A 192 -3.96 -1.86 19.97
C ASN A 192 -2.60 -1.18 19.70
N PRO A 193 -1.51 -1.56 20.41
CA PRO A 193 -0.17 -1.02 20.17
C PRO A 193 0.24 -1.13 18.70
N ILE A 194 0.80 -0.06 18.15
CA ILE A 194 1.15 0.02 16.74
C ILE A 194 2.67 0.12 16.54
N LEU A 195 3.21 -0.79 15.74
CA LEU A 195 4.56 -0.72 15.21
C LEU A 195 4.50 -0.23 13.76
N LEU A 196 5.13 0.90 13.50
CA LEU A 196 5.28 1.45 12.16
C LEU A 196 6.71 1.24 11.68
N THR A 197 6.87 0.62 10.53
CA THR A 197 8.21 0.34 9.99
C THR A 197 8.31 0.74 8.53
N SER A 198 9.48 1.27 8.14
CA SER A 198 9.69 1.67 6.76
C SER A 198 11.12 1.54 6.27
N THR A 199 11.26 1.54 4.94
CA THR A 199 12.53 1.85 4.29
C THR A 199 12.40 2.94 3.23
N GLY A 200 13.36 3.88 3.19
CA GLY A 200 13.43 4.94 2.18
C GLY A 200 12.16 5.80 2.11
N THR A 201 11.59 5.97 0.92
CA THR A 201 10.34 6.74 0.74
C THR A 201 9.11 6.05 1.33
N GLY A 202 9.20 4.78 1.75
CA GLY A 202 8.17 4.14 2.57
C GLY A 202 7.92 4.88 3.89
N PHE A 203 8.82 5.76 4.31
CA PHE A 203 8.57 6.65 5.44
C PHE A 203 7.41 7.63 5.19
N ALA A 204 7.06 7.96 3.94
CA ALA A 204 5.97 8.88 3.63
C ALA A 204 4.58 8.38 4.07
N PRO A 205 4.13 7.15 3.72
CA PRO A 205 2.89 6.61 4.25
C PRO A 205 2.97 6.34 5.76
N ILE A 206 4.12 5.89 6.28
CA ILE A 206 4.32 5.67 7.73
C ILE A 206 4.18 6.98 8.52
N TRP A 207 4.77 8.08 8.05
CA TRP A 207 4.61 9.40 8.62
C TRP A 207 3.13 9.81 8.67
N SER A 208 2.40 9.60 7.57
CA SER A 208 0.97 9.89 7.51
C SER A 208 0.16 9.11 8.55
N ILE A 209 0.44 7.80 8.69
CA ILE A 209 -0.18 6.95 9.73
C ILE A 209 0.18 7.45 11.13
N ALA A 210 1.46 7.76 11.38
CA ALA A 210 1.95 8.21 12.67
C ALA A 210 1.29 9.51 13.12
N VAL A 211 1.18 10.50 12.23
CA VAL A 211 0.49 11.77 12.51
C VAL A 211 -0.97 11.53 12.82
N ALA A 212 -1.67 10.78 11.96
CA ALA A 212 -3.10 10.51 12.15
C ALA A 212 -3.39 9.73 13.43
N ALA A 213 -2.55 8.75 13.79
CA ALA A 213 -2.67 8.00 15.04
C ALA A 213 -2.38 8.90 16.26
N SER A 214 -1.29 9.69 16.21
CA SER A 214 -0.88 10.55 17.34
C SER A 214 -1.87 11.68 17.64
N LEU A 215 -2.57 12.19 16.62
CA LEU A 215 -3.55 13.26 16.78
C LEU A 215 -4.98 12.72 16.99
N GLY A 216 -5.34 11.61 16.34
CA GLY A 216 -6.72 11.10 16.31
C GLY A 216 -7.01 9.90 17.22
N GLN A 217 -5.99 9.30 17.84
CA GLN A 217 -6.10 8.11 18.70
C GLN A 217 -5.26 8.29 19.96
N THR A 218 -5.59 9.34 20.73
CA THR A 218 -4.89 9.71 21.96
C THR A 218 -4.76 8.51 22.91
N GLY A 219 -3.55 8.29 23.44
CA GLY A 219 -3.24 7.20 24.35
C GLY A 219 -2.83 5.88 23.68
N ARG A 220 -2.95 5.77 22.34
CA ARG A 220 -2.43 4.61 21.61
C ARG A 220 -0.91 4.56 21.68
N GLU A 221 -0.36 3.41 22.07
CA GLU A 221 1.08 3.19 22.06
C GLU A 221 1.59 3.10 20.61
N ILE A 222 2.52 3.98 20.23
CA ILE A 222 3.10 4.07 18.88
C ILE A 222 4.61 3.91 18.99
N ARG A 223 5.19 3.02 18.19
CA ARG A 223 6.64 2.90 18.00
C ARG A 223 7.00 2.85 16.52
N ILE A 224 8.13 3.46 16.16
CA ILE A 224 8.56 3.59 14.76
C ILE A 224 9.97 3.03 14.58
N ILE A 225 10.20 2.28 13.50
CA ILE A 225 11.53 1.90 13.01
C ILE A 225 11.67 2.32 11.55
N ALA A 226 12.53 3.30 11.27
CA ALA A 226 12.72 3.81 9.93
C ALA A 226 14.14 3.52 9.44
N GLY A 227 14.23 2.73 8.38
CA GLY A 227 15.49 2.34 7.75
C GLY A 227 15.75 3.06 6.44
N SER A 228 17.00 3.07 6.03
CA SER A 228 17.39 3.46 4.67
C SER A 228 18.71 2.80 4.30
N ARG A 229 19.11 2.87 3.03
CA ARG A 229 20.37 2.28 2.59
C ARG A 229 21.58 3.05 3.14
N THR A 230 21.48 4.37 3.17
CA THR A 230 22.50 5.30 3.67
C THR A 230 21.87 6.30 4.62
N ARG A 231 22.63 6.92 5.52
CA ARG A 231 22.15 7.98 6.45
C ARG A 231 21.47 9.13 5.74
N ASP A 232 21.86 9.41 4.50
CA ASP A 232 21.22 10.40 3.64
C ASP A 232 19.81 10.02 3.18
N GLY A 233 19.50 8.72 3.14
CA GLY A 233 18.16 8.23 2.84
C GLY A 233 17.13 8.51 3.94
N ILE A 234 17.56 8.95 5.12
CA ILE A 234 16.71 9.49 6.19
C ILE A 234 16.40 10.95 5.84
N TYR A 235 15.53 11.14 4.84
CA TYR A 235 15.29 12.42 4.20
C TYR A 235 14.34 13.35 4.99
N MET A 236 13.50 12.82 5.89
CA MET A 236 12.53 13.60 6.68
C MET A 236 12.96 13.81 8.14
N ARG A 237 14.15 14.38 8.37
CA ARG A 237 14.70 14.56 9.73
C ARG A 237 13.81 15.44 10.63
N ASP A 238 13.07 16.37 10.06
CA ASP A 238 12.18 17.25 10.82
C ASP A 238 10.91 16.52 11.29
N ALA A 239 10.39 15.58 10.48
CA ALA A 239 9.28 14.72 10.89
C ALA A 239 9.70 13.80 12.03
N VAL A 240 10.92 13.26 11.98
CA VAL A 240 11.51 12.48 13.09
C VAL A 240 11.54 13.31 14.38
N ARG A 241 12.07 14.54 14.31
CA ARG A 241 12.10 15.47 15.46
C ARG A 241 10.70 15.79 15.99
N TRP A 242 9.73 15.99 15.11
CA TRP A 242 8.34 16.22 15.49
C TRP A 242 7.74 15.03 16.26
N LEU A 243 7.98 13.79 15.80
CA LEU A 243 7.51 12.57 16.47
C LEU A 243 8.16 12.40 17.85
N GLN A 244 9.48 12.61 17.94
CA GLN A 244 10.23 12.55 19.20
C GLN A 244 9.73 13.60 20.19
N GLY A 245 9.46 14.82 19.74
CA GLY A 245 8.88 15.89 20.56
C GLY A 245 7.50 15.56 21.12
N ARG A 246 6.80 14.58 20.54
CA ARG A 246 5.53 14.03 21.05
C ARG A 246 5.70 12.77 21.90
N GLY A 247 6.93 12.41 22.24
CA GLY A 247 7.25 11.22 23.03
C GLY A 247 7.08 9.91 22.28
N ILE A 248 7.02 9.92 20.94
CA ILE A 248 6.93 8.70 20.14
C ILE A 248 8.34 8.11 19.94
N PRO A 249 8.62 6.90 20.42
CA PRO A 249 9.91 6.26 20.21
C PRO A 249 10.13 5.95 18.72
N ILE A 250 11.26 6.43 18.19
CA ILE A 250 11.69 6.18 16.81
C ILE A 250 13.13 5.70 16.79
N THR A 251 13.35 4.55 16.14
CA THR A 251 14.67 3.98 15.87
C THR A 251 15.01 4.20 14.40
N LEU A 252 16.17 4.80 14.13
CA LEU A 252 16.66 5.02 12.77
C LEU A 252 17.74 4.00 12.44
N THR A 253 17.71 3.46 11.21
CA THR A 253 18.74 2.55 10.74
C THR A 253 19.27 2.93 9.36
N ALA A 254 20.55 2.66 9.13
CA ALA A 254 21.19 2.79 7.82
C ALA A 254 22.33 1.78 7.64
N GLY A 255 22.63 1.39 6.40
CA GLY A 255 23.76 0.48 6.11
C GLY A 255 25.13 1.05 6.45
N ASP A 256 25.25 2.38 6.39
CA ASP A 256 26.41 3.19 6.76
C ASP A 256 26.23 3.90 8.12
N GLY A 257 25.27 3.46 8.95
CA GLY A 257 25.13 3.92 10.33
C GLY A 257 26.37 3.56 11.16
N ASP A 258 26.63 4.34 12.20
CA ASP A 258 27.84 4.22 13.03
C ASP A 258 27.66 4.76 14.47
N ASP A 259 26.48 5.25 14.84
CA ASP A 259 26.23 5.88 16.13
C ASP A 259 24.86 5.53 16.72
N GLU A 260 24.56 6.07 17.90
CA GLU A 260 23.30 5.85 18.60
C GLU A 260 22.09 6.54 17.94
N THR A 261 22.33 7.56 17.10
CA THR A 261 21.28 8.30 16.41
C THR A 261 20.80 7.56 15.17
N VAL A 262 21.70 6.90 14.43
CA VAL A 262 21.40 6.05 13.29
C VAL A 262 22.21 4.76 13.37
N ARG A 263 21.50 3.67 13.70
CA ARG A 263 22.11 2.36 13.94
C ARG A 263 22.49 1.67 12.63
N LYS A 264 23.62 0.99 12.63
CA LYS A 264 24.03 0.06 11.56
C LYS A 264 23.24 -1.24 11.65
N ALA A 265 22.02 -1.24 11.12
CA ALA A 265 21.12 -2.39 11.15
C ALA A 265 20.05 -2.29 10.06
N ARG A 266 19.35 -3.40 9.84
CA ARG A 266 18.06 -3.45 9.13
C ARG A 266 16.93 -3.25 10.13
N PRO A 267 15.81 -2.61 9.74
CA PRO A 267 14.70 -2.38 10.66
C PRO A 267 14.17 -3.65 11.36
N HIS A 268 14.10 -4.77 10.64
CA HIS A 268 13.58 -6.04 11.18
C HIS A 268 14.44 -6.62 12.31
N GLU A 269 15.72 -6.26 12.40
CA GLU A 269 16.63 -6.71 13.47
C GLU A 269 16.35 -6.02 14.80
N LEU A 270 15.62 -4.89 14.79
CA LEU A 270 15.39 -4.03 15.95
C LEU A 270 13.91 -4.02 16.39
N VAL A 271 13.13 -4.99 15.93
CA VAL A 271 11.69 -5.07 16.22
C VAL A 271 11.43 -5.34 17.69
N GLY A 272 12.27 -6.11 18.37
CA GLY A 272 12.00 -6.58 19.73
C GLY A 272 10.84 -7.57 19.78
N GLN A 273 10.26 -7.77 20.96
CA GLN A 273 9.14 -8.70 21.14
C GLN A 273 7.83 -8.10 20.64
N LEU A 274 7.11 -8.85 19.81
CA LEU A 274 5.73 -8.58 19.42
C LEU A 274 4.78 -9.52 20.15
N THR A 275 3.53 -9.11 20.30
CA THR A 275 2.43 -9.91 20.85
C THR A 275 1.28 -9.97 19.85
N PRO A 276 0.31 -10.90 20.02
CA PRO A 276 -0.86 -10.96 19.15
C PRO A 276 -1.70 -9.68 19.09
N ASP A 277 -1.63 -8.86 20.13
CA ASP A 277 -2.33 -7.57 20.22
C ASP A 277 -1.67 -6.47 19.39
N HIS A 278 -0.43 -6.66 18.92
CA HIS A 278 0.25 -5.67 18.11
C HIS A 278 -0.33 -5.57 16.69
N VAL A 279 -0.30 -4.36 16.16
CA VAL A 279 -0.64 -4.06 14.77
C VAL A 279 0.57 -3.45 14.09
N VAL A 280 1.06 -4.10 13.05
CA VAL A 280 2.28 -3.73 12.34
C VAL A 280 1.91 -3.17 10.97
N TYR A 281 2.41 -1.97 10.65
CA TYR A 281 2.34 -1.38 9.31
C TYR A 281 3.75 -1.26 8.75
N SER A 282 3.97 -1.84 7.57
CA SER A 282 5.29 -1.85 6.92
C SER A 282 5.21 -1.30 5.51
N ALA A 283 6.09 -0.33 5.18
CA ALA A 283 6.14 0.27 3.84
C ALA A 283 7.57 0.43 3.29
N GLY A 284 7.76 0.25 1.99
CA GLY A 284 9.04 0.44 1.32
C GLY A 284 9.51 -0.81 0.57
N ALA A 285 10.81 -1.11 0.58
CA ALA A 285 11.37 -2.20 -0.21
C ALA A 285 10.67 -3.55 0.08
N PRO A 286 10.33 -4.37 -0.94
CA PRO A 286 9.65 -5.64 -0.74
C PRO A 286 10.35 -6.55 0.27
N SER A 287 11.68 -6.67 0.20
CA SER A 287 12.47 -7.47 1.15
C SER A 287 12.37 -6.99 2.61
N HIS A 288 12.11 -5.70 2.84
CA HIS A 288 11.83 -5.18 4.17
C HIS A 288 10.42 -5.59 4.64
N VAL A 289 9.43 -5.43 3.75
CA VAL A 289 8.03 -5.78 4.04
C VAL A 289 7.89 -7.28 4.32
N ASP A 290 8.54 -8.13 3.53
CA ASP A 290 8.49 -9.59 3.68
C ASP A 290 9.12 -10.03 5.01
N ALA A 291 10.29 -9.49 5.38
CA ALA A 291 10.91 -9.79 6.67
C ALA A 291 10.02 -9.35 7.86
N MET A 292 9.36 -8.20 7.76
CA MET A 292 8.44 -7.74 8.80
C MET A 292 7.15 -8.57 8.87
N ARG A 293 6.68 -9.07 7.73
CA ARG A 293 5.54 -9.99 7.65
C ARG A 293 5.82 -11.27 8.42
N GLU A 294 6.96 -11.91 8.14
CA GLU A 294 7.37 -13.14 8.83
C GLU A 294 7.42 -12.95 10.35
N ILE A 295 8.03 -11.85 10.82
CA ILE A 295 8.14 -11.53 12.24
C ILE A 295 6.75 -11.28 12.86
N ALA A 296 5.90 -10.49 12.21
CA ALA A 296 4.58 -10.17 12.72
C ALA A 296 3.68 -11.42 12.79
N LEU A 297 3.65 -12.22 11.72
CA LEU A 297 2.85 -13.45 11.67
C LEU A 297 3.37 -14.50 12.66
N GLY A 298 4.69 -14.64 12.81
CA GLY A 298 5.30 -15.53 13.80
C GLY A 298 4.94 -15.18 15.25
N ALA A 299 4.71 -13.89 15.54
CA ALA A 299 4.23 -13.42 16.84
C ALA A 299 2.69 -13.43 16.98
N GLY A 300 1.97 -13.85 15.94
CA GLY A 300 0.51 -13.77 15.89
C GLY A 300 -0.01 -12.33 15.86
N ALA A 301 0.81 -11.33 15.53
CA ALA A 301 0.43 -9.93 15.39
C ALA A 301 -0.31 -9.68 14.07
N THR A 302 -1.10 -8.61 14.01
CA THR A 302 -1.76 -8.20 12.75
C THR A 302 -0.78 -7.42 11.89
N PHE A 303 -0.73 -7.73 10.59
CA PHE A 303 0.23 -7.14 9.66
C PHE A 303 -0.46 -6.49 8.47
N TYR A 304 0.03 -5.30 8.08
CA TYR A 304 -0.42 -4.58 6.90
C TYR A 304 0.77 -4.07 6.09
N ALA A 305 0.70 -4.26 4.77
CA ALA A 305 1.83 -4.11 3.87
C ALA A 305 1.60 -3.06 2.76
N ASP A 306 2.61 -2.22 2.52
CA ASP A 306 2.72 -1.31 1.38
C ASP A 306 4.09 -1.48 0.67
N PRO A 307 4.28 -2.59 -0.08
CA PRO A 307 5.53 -2.86 -0.79
C PRO A 307 5.70 -1.97 -2.02
N PHE A 308 6.86 -1.33 -2.13
CA PHE A 308 7.22 -0.44 -3.23
C PHE A 308 7.99 -1.22 -4.30
N PHE A 309 7.26 -1.75 -5.27
CA PHE A 309 7.85 -2.38 -6.44
C PHE A 309 8.41 -1.31 -7.38
N VAL A 310 9.62 -1.53 -7.88
CA VAL A 310 10.17 -0.72 -8.97
C VAL A 310 9.38 -1.11 -10.22
N ALA A 311 8.69 -0.15 -10.84
CA ALA A 311 7.98 -0.40 -12.08
C ALA A 311 8.98 -0.87 -13.15
N GLU A 312 8.74 -2.04 -13.75
CA GLU A 312 9.49 -2.49 -14.92
C GLU A 312 9.36 -1.44 -16.04
N GLU A 313 10.48 -1.05 -16.62
CA GLU A 313 10.51 -0.07 -17.69
C GLU A 313 10.14 -0.75 -19.01
N GLU A 314 8.84 -0.78 -19.30
CA GLU A 314 8.34 -1.35 -20.55
C GLU A 314 8.75 -0.48 -21.75
N SER A 315 9.66 -1.00 -22.58
CA SER A 315 9.88 -0.50 -23.93
C SER A 315 8.67 -0.89 -24.82
N GLY A 316 8.03 0.11 -25.42
CA GLY A 316 6.64 0.12 -25.90
C GLY A 316 6.24 -0.77 -27.09
N LEU A 317 6.83 -1.96 -27.28
CA LEU A 317 6.32 -2.96 -28.23
C LEU A 317 6.17 -4.36 -27.61
N LEU A 318 6.99 -4.71 -26.61
CA LEU A 318 6.96 -6.01 -25.94
C LEU A 318 5.81 -6.16 -24.94
N ALA A 319 5.30 -5.05 -24.38
CA ALA A 319 4.20 -5.05 -23.41
C ALA A 319 2.87 -5.56 -24.02
N LEU A 320 2.60 -5.24 -25.29
CA LEU A 320 1.42 -5.71 -26.01
C LEU A 320 1.49 -7.22 -26.28
N ALA A 321 2.67 -7.72 -26.68
CA ALA A 321 2.90 -9.16 -26.89
C ALA A 321 2.91 -9.93 -25.56
N GLY A 322 3.52 -9.38 -24.51
CA GLY A 322 3.59 -9.96 -23.18
C GLY A 322 2.23 -10.12 -22.51
N ASN A 323 1.32 -9.15 -22.68
CA ASN A 323 -0.05 -9.25 -22.16
C ASN A 323 -0.90 -10.29 -22.91
N LEU A 324 -0.67 -10.50 -24.20
CA LEU A 324 -1.31 -11.57 -24.97
C LEU A 324 -0.78 -12.95 -24.57
N ILE A 325 0.52 -13.07 -24.34
CA ILE A 325 1.17 -14.32 -23.91
C ILE A 325 0.79 -14.67 -22.46
N ARG A 326 0.75 -13.70 -21.53
CA ARG A 326 0.33 -13.92 -20.14
C ARG A 326 -1.14 -14.33 -20.02
N LYS A 327 -2.02 -13.83 -20.90
CA LYS A 327 -3.41 -14.32 -21.01
C LYS A 327 -3.51 -15.73 -21.58
N ALA A 328 -2.55 -16.15 -22.41
CA ALA A 328 -2.54 -17.48 -23.02
C ALA A 328 -1.83 -18.55 -22.16
N SER A 329 -1.07 -18.16 -21.14
CA SER A 329 -0.27 -19.05 -20.29
C SER A 329 -0.81 -19.23 -18.87
N ALA A 330 -2.03 -18.75 -18.59
CA ALA A 330 -2.79 -19.25 -17.44
C ALA A 330 -3.04 -20.75 -17.64
N PRO A 331 -2.67 -21.63 -16.68
CA PRO A 331 -2.77 -23.07 -16.89
C PRO A 331 -4.25 -23.45 -17.03
N PHE A 332 -4.61 -23.91 -18.24
CA PHE A 332 -5.75 -24.80 -18.41
C PHE A 332 -5.41 -26.09 -17.66
N THR A 333 -5.86 -26.24 -16.42
CA THR A 333 -5.98 -27.56 -15.81
C THR A 333 -7.15 -28.26 -16.50
N SER A 334 -6.85 -28.94 -17.60
CA SER A 334 -7.75 -29.90 -18.22
C SER A 334 -7.91 -31.10 -17.29
N ALA A 335 -9.15 -31.36 -16.89
CA ALA A 335 -9.56 -32.66 -16.40
C ALA A 335 -9.51 -33.70 -17.54
N SER A 336 -8.93 -34.87 -17.25
CA SER A 336 -9.22 -36.16 -17.90
C SER A 336 -8.70 -37.25 -16.97
N ALA A 337 -9.57 -37.97 -16.25
CA ALA A 337 -10.27 -39.18 -16.73
C ALA A 337 -9.30 -40.36 -16.95
N GLY A 338 -9.35 -41.29 -16.00
CA GLY A 338 -8.66 -42.58 -15.92
C GLY A 338 -9.02 -43.23 -14.60
#